data_AF-A0A2V9YGX4-F1
#
_entry.id   AF-A0A2V9YGX4-F1
#
_cell.length_a   1.000
_cell.length_b   1.000
_cell.length_c   1.000
_cell.angle_alpha   90.00
_cell.angle_beta   90.00
_cell.angle_gamma   90.00
#
_symmetry.space_group_name_H-M   'P 1'
#
loop_
_entity.id
_entity.type
_entity.pdbx_description
1 polymer ?
#
loop_
_entity_poly.entity_id
_entity_poly.type
_entity_poly.pdbx_seq_one_letter_code
_entity_poly.pdbx_strand_id
1 'polypeptide(L)'
;MVKGWESPPWLIYKDEPPPKYTQDFDGQYAWVHPGHGWAPDGSDWGQKYLERFYLKMKTKYPDRIAVGTAWPGFNDSKASWSLNRHMDSRCGKTFEDTLRMFRRYYDESHPLPFLLIATWNDYEEGTAIESGLIRCDKGENKKGAGM
;
A
#
# COMPACT_ATOMS: atom_id res chain seq x y z
N MET A 1 10.72 1.92 -27.66
CA MET A 1 11.33 1.14 -26.55
C MET A 1 12.28 2.06 -25.82
N VAL A 2 12.27 2.07 -24.49
CA VAL A 2 13.19 2.89 -23.67
C VAL A 2 14.66 2.39 -23.74
N LYS A 3 14.92 1.36 -24.54
CA LYS A 3 16.23 0.73 -24.82
C LYS A 3 17.28 1.65 -25.49
N GLY A 4 16.95 2.91 -25.76
CA GLY A 4 17.88 3.88 -26.35
C GLY A 4 18.54 4.83 -25.33
N TRP A 5 18.16 4.77 -24.06
CA TRP A 5 18.72 5.65 -23.03
C TRP A 5 19.93 4.97 -22.37
N GLU A 6 20.97 5.75 -22.10
CA GLU A 6 22.16 5.29 -21.36
C GLU A 6 21.79 4.72 -19.98
N SER A 7 20.72 5.25 -19.38
CA SER A 7 20.10 4.71 -18.17
C SER A 7 18.57 4.74 -18.34
N PRO A 8 17.94 3.64 -18.75
CA PRO A 8 16.49 3.59 -18.86
C PRO A 8 15.84 3.69 -17.47
N PRO A 9 14.64 4.30 -17.36
CA PRO A 9 13.86 4.28 -16.14
C PRO A 9 13.38 2.86 -15.84
N TRP A 10 13.19 2.54 -14.56
CA TRP A 10 12.49 1.34 -14.16
C TRP A 10 11.00 1.50 -14.37
N LEU A 11 10.37 0.49 -14.97
CA LEU A 11 8.94 0.40 -15.11
C LEU A 11 8.40 -0.54 -14.03
N ILE A 12 7.71 0.03 -13.04
CA ILE A 12 7.10 -0.71 -11.93
C ILE A 12 5.58 -0.74 -12.12
N TYR A 13 4.99 -1.93 -12.13
CA TYR A 13 3.55 -2.09 -12.32
C TYR A 13 2.81 -2.23 -10.98
N LYS A 14 1.55 -1.79 -10.93
CA LYS A 14 0.68 -2.03 -9.77
C LYS A 14 0.29 -3.52 -9.74
N ASP A 15 0.59 -4.20 -8.64
CA ASP A 15 0.28 -5.64 -8.49
C ASP A 15 0.90 -6.49 -9.61
N GLU A 16 0.12 -7.31 -10.31
CA GLU A 16 0.60 -8.20 -11.37
C GLU A 16 0.21 -7.65 -12.75
N PRO A 17 1.17 -7.45 -13.66
CA PRO A 17 0.85 -7.08 -15.04
C PRO A 17 0.08 -8.21 -15.74
N PRO A 18 -0.76 -7.89 -16.75
CA PRO A 18 -1.34 -8.89 -17.61
C PRO A 18 -0.26 -9.82 -18.20
N PRO A 19 -0.48 -11.13 -18.35
CA PRO A 19 0.56 -12.09 -18.71
C PRO A 19 1.40 -11.69 -19.92
N LYS A 20 0.77 -11.16 -20.98
CA LYS A 20 1.43 -10.67 -22.20
C LYS A 20 2.42 -9.52 -21.98
N TYR A 21 2.27 -8.73 -20.91
CA TYR A 21 3.12 -7.58 -20.57
C TYR A 21 4.04 -7.87 -19.40
N THR A 22 4.11 -9.12 -18.93
CA THR A 22 4.91 -9.48 -17.76
C THR A 22 6.37 -9.09 -17.94
N GLN A 23 6.93 -9.23 -19.15
CA GLN A 23 8.34 -8.91 -19.40
C GLN A 23 8.61 -7.43 -19.69
N ASP A 24 7.59 -6.58 -19.69
CA ASP A 24 7.74 -5.15 -19.95
C ASP A 24 8.01 -4.33 -18.68
N PHE A 25 7.93 -4.96 -17.50
CA PHE A 25 8.08 -4.29 -16.20
C PHE A 25 9.20 -4.93 -15.37
N ASP A 26 10.05 -4.07 -14.82
CA ASP A 26 11.20 -4.43 -13.97
C ASP A 26 10.77 -4.83 -12.55
N GLY A 27 9.55 -4.46 -12.15
CA GLY A 27 9.08 -4.66 -10.79
C GLY A 27 7.59 -4.46 -10.60
N GLN A 28 7.19 -4.61 -9.34
CA GLN A 28 5.80 -4.48 -8.91
C GLN A 28 5.72 -3.69 -7.61
N TYR A 29 4.65 -2.91 -7.43
CA TYR A 29 4.32 -2.27 -6.16
C TYR A 29 2.94 -2.69 -5.68
N ALA A 30 2.77 -2.77 -4.36
CA ALA A 30 1.47 -3.00 -3.73
C ALA A 30 0.70 -1.66 -3.60
N TRP A 31 -0.59 -1.62 -3.87
CA TRP A 31 -1.44 -0.45 -3.56
C TRP A 31 -2.34 -0.74 -2.37
N VAL A 32 -2.90 0.29 -1.74
CA VAL A 32 -3.84 0.12 -0.63
C VAL A 32 -5.01 -0.78 -1.06
N HIS A 33 -5.14 -1.92 -0.39
CA HIS A 33 -6.16 -2.93 -0.70
C HIS A 33 -6.41 -3.86 0.49
N PRO A 34 -7.67 -4.22 0.78
CA PRO A 34 -7.99 -5.20 1.82
C PRO A 34 -7.56 -6.63 1.41
N GLY A 35 -7.39 -7.52 2.37
CA GLY A 35 -6.98 -8.90 2.15
C GLY A 35 -8.01 -9.77 1.42
N HIS A 36 -9.31 -9.59 1.70
CA HIS A 36 -10.39 -10.43 1.20
C HIS A 36 -11.62 -9.66 0.67
N GLY A 37 -11.41 -8.39 0.33
CA GLY A 37 -12.47 -7.46 -0.10
C GLY A 37 -12.80 -6.46 1.00
N TRP A 38 -13.53 -5.40 0.64
CA TRP A 38 -13.89 -4.33 1.58
C TRP A 38 -14.87 -4.87 2.62
N ALA A 39 -14.45 -4.85 3.88
CA ALA A 39 -15.25 -5.30 5.00
C ALA A 39 -16.19 -4.17 5.47
N PRO A 40 -17.46 -4.44 5.80
CA PRO A 40 -18.39 -3.40 6.26
C PRO A 40 -17.95 -2.69 7.55
N ASP A 41 -17.19 -3.37 8.39
CA ASP A 41 -16.65 -2.84 9.64
C ASP A 41 -15.30 -2.11 9.46
N GLY A 42 -14.77 -2.08 8.23
CA GLY A 42 -13.46 -1.52 7.91
C GLY A 42 -12.27 -2.26 8.55
N SER A 43 -12.46 -3.44 9.15
CA SER A 43 -11.43 -4.05 9.99
C SER A 43 -10.30 -4.73 9.20
N ASP A 44 -10.54 -5.07 7.93
CA ASP A 44 -9.52 -5.66 7.06
C ASP A 44 -8.49 -4.61 6.60
N TRP A 45 -7.35 -4.59 7.28
CA TRP A 45 -6.25 -3.67 7.01
C TRP A 45 -5.32 -4.07 5.87
N GLY A 46 -5.59 -5.20 5.19
CA GLY A 46 -4.80 -5.64 4.04
C GLY A 46 -3.68 -6.65 4.34
N GLN A 47 -3.69 -7.29 5.52
CA GLN A 47 -2.66 -8.28 5.90
C GLN A 47 -2.44 -9.35 4.83
N LYS A 48 -3.50 -10.10 4.52
CA LYS A 48 -3.43 -11.22 3.58
C LYS A 48 -3.06 -10.77 2.16
N TYR A 49 -3.35 -9.52 1.81
CA TYR A 49 -2.96 -8.96 0.53
C TYR A 49 -1.45 -8.71 0.49
N LEU A 50 -0.90 -8.02 1.49
CA LEU A 50 0.55 -7.80 1.62
C LEU A 50 1.33 -9.10 1.74
N GLU A 51 0.85 -10.07 2.52
CA GLU A 51 1.48 -11.40 2.63
C GLU A 51 1.58 -12.10 1.28
N ARG A 52 0.49 -12.09 0.49
CA ARG A 52 0.48 -12.66 -0.87
C ARG A 52 1.40 -11.89 -1.81
N PHE A 53 1.42 -10.56 -1.73
CA PHE A 53 2.30 -9.73 -2.56
C PHE A 53 3.78 -10.08 -2.30
N TYR A 54 4.22 -10.04 -1.04
CA TYR A 54 5.61 -10.32 -0.69
C TYR A 54 6.01 -11.77 -1.00
N LEU A 55 5.14 -12.75 -0.71
CA LEU A 55 5.40 -14.15 -1.06
C LEU A 55 5.53 -14.35 -2.57
N LYS A 56 4.66 -13.70 -3.36
CA LYS A 56 4.71 -13.74 -4.82
C LYS A 56 6.01 -13.15 -5.36
N MET A 57 6.43 -12.00 -4.83
CA MET A 57 7.70 -11.39 -5.24
C MET A 57 8.89 -12.29 -4.91
N LYS A 58 8.90 -12.96 -3.76
CA LYS A 58 9.99 -13.88 -3.41
C LYS A 58 10.02 -15.18 -4.20
N THR A 59 8.86 -15.74 -4.52
CA THR A 59 8.78 -17.11 -5.07
C THR A 59 8.61 -17.13 -6.58
N LYS A 60 7.84 -16.21 -7.15
CA LYS A 60 7.53 -16.16 -8.58
C LYS A 60 8.37 -15.13 -9.32
N TYR A 61 8.79 -14.06 -8.65
CA TYR A 61 9.51 -12.94 -9.26
C TYR A 61 10.78 -12.54 -8.48
N PRO A 62 11.64 -13.50 -8.08
CA PRO A 62 12.78 -13.21 -7.21
C PRO A 62 13.78 -12.19 -7.81
N ASP A 63 13.88 -12.14 -9.14
CA ASP A 63 14.79 -11.24 -9.85
C ASP A 63 14.16 -9.89 -10.23
N ARG A 64 12.99 -9.56 -9.66
CA ARG A 64 12.26 -8.31 -9.94
C ARG A 64 12.24 -7.39 -8.75
N ILE A 65 12.12 -6.09 -9.02
CA ILE A 65 12.04 -5.08 -7.98
C ILE A 65 10.68 -5.19 -7.26
N ALA A 66 10.72 -5.48 -5.97
CA ALA A 66 9.56 -5.36 -5.10
C ALA A 66 9.54 -3.98 -4.43
N VAL A 67 8.44 -3.26 -4.59
CA VAL A 67 8.16 -2.04 -3.83
C VAL A 67 7.06 -2.36 -2.83
N GLY A 68 7.42 -2.47 -1.55
CA GLY A 68 6.44 -2.63 -0.47
C GLY A 68 5.69 -1.34 -0.23
N THR A 69 4.58 -1.40 0.50
CA THR A 69 3.76 -0.21 0.75
C THR A 69 3.20 -0.21 2.16
N ALA A 70 3.10 0.98 2.75
CA ALA A 70 2.40 1.26 4.01
C ALA A 70 1.28 2.27 3.77
N TRP A 71 0.16 2.12 4.47
CA TRP A 71 -0.98 3.03 4.40
C TRP A 71 -1.64 3.21 5.77
N PRO A 72 -2.19 4.39 6.08
CA PRO A 72 -2.77 4.66 7.39
C PRO A 72 -4.18 4.11 7.57
N GLY A 73 -4.85 3.76 6.48
CA GLY A 73 -6.26 3.37 6.40
C GLY A 73 -6.76 3.64 4.98
N PHE A 74 -8.07 3.64 4.78
CA PHE A 74 -8.72 4.02 3.53
C PHE A 74 -10.17 4.43 3.79
N ASN A 75 -10.64 5.50 3.16
CA ASN A 75 -12.05 5.86 3.21
C ASN A 75 -12.40 6.76 2.02
N ASP A 76 -13.03 6.19 0.99
CA ASP A 76 -13.48 6.95 -0.19
C ASP A 76 -14.93 7.43 -0.07
N SER A 77 -15.60 7.32 1.09
CA SER A 77 -17.05 7.62 1.23
C SER A 77 -17.46 9.05 0.85
N LYS A 78 -16.50 9.98 0.77
CA LYS A 78 -16.72 11.38 0.36
C LYS A 78 -16.37 11.64 -1.12
N ALA A 79 -15.72 10.70 -1.80
CA ALA A 79 -15.36 10.84 -3.20
C ALA A 79 -16.61 10.74 -4.10
N SER A 80 -16.68 11.51 -5.18
CA SER A 80 -17.83 11.43 -6.10
C SER A 80 -17.93 10.10 -6.85
N TRP A 81 -16.81 9.39 -6.93
CA TRP A 81 -16.64 8.08 -7.58
C TRP A 81 -16.55 6.93 -6.56
N SER A 82 -16.92 7.21 -5.31
CA SER A 82 -16.88 6.27 -4.20
C SER A 82 -17.56 4.95 -4.52
N LEU A 83 -16.95 3.85 -4.07
CA LEU A 83 -17.61 2.55 -3.95
C LEU A 83 -17.93 2.22 -2.49
N ASN A 84 -17.94 3.23 -1.62
CA ASN A 84 -18.10 3.16 -0.17
C ASN A 84 -17.15 2.16 0.50
N ARG A 85 -15.88 2.26 0.11
CA ARG A 85 -14.78 1.39 0.53
C ARG A 85 -14.13 1.98 1.78
N HIS A 86 -13.93 1.13 2.78
CA HIS A 86 -13.42 1.57 4.06
C HIS A 86 -12.42 0.59 4.67
N MET A 87 -11.36 1.13 5.26
CA MET A 87 -10.37 0.46 6.08
C MET A 87 -10.08 1.36 7.28
N ASP A 88 -10.31 0.83 8.47
CA ASP A 88 -10.11 1.53 9.73
C ASP A 88 -8.62 1.82 9.94
N SER A 89 -8.33 3.05 10.38
CA SER A 89 -6.98 3.45 10.76
C SER A 89 -6.47 2.74 12.02
N ARG A 90 -7.40 2.20 12.82
CA ARG A 90 -7.18 1.51 14.09
C ARG A 90 -6.29 2.33 15.02
N CYS A 91 -6.61 3.62 15.17
CA CYS A 91 -5.81 4.53 16.01
C CYS A 91 -4.34 4.64 15.56
N GLY A 92 -4.08 4.56 14.25
CA GLY A 92 -2.74 4.54 13.66
C GLY A 92 -2.12 3.15 13.57
N LYS A 93 -2.75 2.12 14.15
CA LYS A 93 -2.23 0.75 14.14
C LYS A 93 -2.16 0.15 12.74
N THR A 94 -3.05 0.55 11.83
CA THR A 94 -2.99 0.14 10.41
C THR A 94 -1.72 0.59 9.73
N PHE A 95 -1.28 1.82 9.97
CA PHE A 95 0.00 2.30 9.45
C PHE A 95 1.17 1.49 10.01
N GLU A 96 1.20 1.29 11.34
CA GLU A 96 2.29 0.55 11.99
C GLU A 96 2.40 -0.89 11.49
N ASP A 97 1.26 -1.58 11.35
CA ASP A 97 1.22 -2.97 10.92
C ASP A 97 1.72 -3.09 9.48
N THR A 98 1.19 -2.28 8.56
CA THR A 98 1.58 -2.31 7.14
C THR A 98 3.05 -1.93 6.95
N LEU A 99 3.54 -0.90 7.66
CA LEU A 99 4.94 -0.45 7.66
C LEU A 99 5.93 -1.54 8.10
N ARG A 100 5.51 -2.49 8.94
CA ARG A 100 6.38 -3.55 9.45
C ARG A 100 6.27 -4.86 8.67
N MET A 101 5.27 -5.03 7.80
CA MET A 101 4.97 -6.32 7.17
C MET A 101 6.13 -6.86 6.33
N PHE A 102 6.87 -6.01 5.62
CA PHE A 102 7.96 -6.45 4.76
C PHE A 102 9.06 -7.22 5.52
N ARG A 103 9.27 -6.91 6.80
CA ARG A 103 10.29 -7.54 7.65
C ARG A 103 10.07 -9.03 7.90
N ARG A 104 8.87 -9.55 7.62
CA ARG A 104 8.59 -11.00 7.67
C ARG A 104 9.15 -11.76 6.46
N TYR A 105 9.47 -11.04 5.38
CA TYR A 105 9.85 -11.62 4.10
C TYR A 105 11.25 -11.21 3.65
N TYR A 106 11.69 -10.01 4.03
CA TYR A 106 12.99 -9.43 3.69
C TYR A 106 13.79 -9.18 4.97
N ASP A 107 15.10 -9.40 4.89
CA ASP A 107 16.06 -9.26 5.98
C ASP A 107 17.30 -8.48 5.52
N GLU A 108 18.33 -8.38 6.35
CA GLU A 108 19.54 -7.62 6.03
C GLU A 108 20.36 -8.23 4.88
N SER A 109 20.26 -9.54 4.65
CA SER A 109 20.93 -10.21 3.54
C SER A 109 20.21 -10.03 2.21
N HIS A 110 18.88 -9.86 2.26
CA HIS A 110 18.03 -9.61 1.10
C HIS A 110 17.01 -8.52 1.45
N PRO A 111 17.44 -7.24 1.53
CA PRO A 111 16.56 -6.16 1.95
C PRO A 111 15.51 -5.85 0.89
N LEU A 112 14.34 -5.38 1.34
CA LEU A 112 13.35 -4.79 0.44
C LEU A 112 13.94 -3.45 -0.08
N PRO A 113 14.10 -3.25 -1.40
CA PRO A 113 14.83 -2.10 -1.92
C PRO A 113 14.07 -0.79 -1.76
N PHE A 114 12.73 -0.82 -1.80
CA PHE A 114 11.89 0.37 -1.72
C PHE A 114 10.64 0.13 -0.88
N LEU A 115 10.26 1.14 -0.12
CA LEU A 115 8.98 1.21 0.56
C LEU A 115 8.25 2.50 0.17
N LEU A 116 7.02 2.35 -0.32
CA LEU A 116 6.10 3.42 -0.63
C LEU A 116 5.22 3.73 0.58
N ILE A 117 4.97 5.01 0.83
CA ILE A 117 3.93 5.45 1.76
C ILE A 117 2.76 5.97 0.93
N ALA A 118 1.61 5.28 1.01
CA ALA A 118 0.37 5.67 0.36
C ALA A 118 -0.54 6.34 1.40
N THR A 119 -0.68 7.66 1.42
CA THR A 119 -0.05 8.69 0.55
C THR A 119 0.33 9.93 1.37
N TRP A 120 1.04 10.89 0.77
CA TRP A 120 1.29 12.17 1.46
C TRP A 120 -0.01 12.92 1.77
N ASN A 121 -0.84 13.19 0.77
CA ASN A 121 -1.98 14.11 0.88
C ASN A 121 -3.23 13.69 0.07
N ASP A 122 -3.45 12.39 -0.17
CA ASP A 122 -4.71 11.94 -0.74
C ASP A 122 -5.80 11.86 0.34
N TYR A 123 -6.44 13.02 0.53
CA TYR A 123 -7.58 13.18 1.42
C TYR A 123 -8.87 12.58 0.84
N GLU A 124 -8.96 12.43 -0.49
CA GLU A 124 -10.14 11.87 -1.16
C GLU A 124 -10.28 10.38 -0.88
N GLU A 125 -9.16 9.63 -0.87
CA GLU A 125 -9.12 8.22 -0.48
C GLU A 125 -8.90 8.00 1.03
N GLY A 126 -8.73 9.07 1.81
CA GLY A 126 -8.46 8.97 3.25
C GLY A 126 -7.13 8.30 3.59
N THR A 127 -6.13 8.41 2.72
CA THR A 127 -4.79 7.82 2.90
C THR A 127 -3.71 8.86 3.25
N ALA A 128 -4.06 10.15 3.31
CA ALA A 128 -3.16 11.25 3.65
C ALA A 128 -2.48 11.08 5.02
N ILE A 129 -1.16 11.30 5.07
CA ILE A 129 -0.37 11.39 6.30
C ILE A 129 0.19 12.80 6.58
N GLU A 130 -0.08 13.78 5.70
CA GLU A 130 0.42 15.16 5.79
C GLU A 130 0.16 15.82 7.15
N SER A 131 -1.02 15.60 7.74
CA SER A 131 -1.39 16.13 9.05
C SER A 131 -0.95 15.25 10.24
N GLY A 132 -0.25 14.14 9.97
CA GLY A 132 0.07 13.10 10.95
C GLY A 132 -0.97 11.97 11.00
N LEU A 133 -0.65 10.92 11.77
CA LEU A 133 -1.48 9.73 11.92
C LEU A 133 -2.57 9.94 12.98
N ILE A 134 -3.76 9.37 12.73
CA ILE A 134 -4.85 9.33 13.72
C ILE A 134 -4.37 8.65 14.99
N ARG A 135 -4.64 9.26 16.14
CA ARG A 135 -4.37 8.71 17.47
C ARG A 135 -5.68 8.62 18.25
N CYS A 136 -5.87 7.53 18.98
CA CYS A 136 -6.96 7.43 19.93
C CYS A 136 -6.45 7.89 21.29
N ASP A 137 -6.40 9.20 21.49
CA ASP A 137 -6.27 9.73 22.84
C ASP A 137 -7.58 9.41 23.57
N LYS A 138 -7.48 8.91 24.81
CA LYS A 138 -8.63 8.72 25.70
C LYS A 138 -9.20 10.10 26.09
N GLY A 139 -9.77 10.86 25.16
CA GLY A 139 -10.34 12.17 25.47
C GLY A 139 -10.60 13.15 24.34
N GLU A 140 -10.07 13.00 23.13
CA GLU A 140 -10.32 14.01 22.09
C GLU A 140 -11.27 13.52 21.00
N ASN A 141 -12.55 13.61 21.33
CA ASN A 141 -13.61 13.70 20.36
C ASN A 141 -13.51 15.08 19.67
N LYS A 142 -13.40 15.07 18.33
CA LYS A 142 -13.58 16.19 17.39
C LYS A 142 -12.36 17.12 17.16
N LYS A 143 -11.55 16.77 16.16
CA LYS A 143 -11.15 17.65 15.04
C LYS A 143 -10.32 16.83 14.04
N GLY A 144 -10.97 16.36 12.99
CA GLY A 144 -10.31 15.58 11.93
C GLY A 144 -11.26 15.08 10.84
N ALA A 145 -12.56 15.02 11.11
CA ALA A 145 -13.57 14.82 10.07
C ALA A 145 -14.22 16.17 9.73
N GLY A 146 -13.55 16.97 8.91
CA GLY A 146 -14.05 18.30 8.57
C GLY A 146 -13.10 19.12 7.72
N MET A 147 -12.64 18.56 6.61
CA MET A 147 -12.52 19.22 5.31
C MET A 147 -12.62 18.14 4.23
#